data_AF-A0A931G4M1-F1
#
_entry.id   AF-A0A931G4M1-F1
#
_cell.length_a   1.000
_cell.length_b   1.000
_cell.length_c   1.000
_cell.angle_alpha   90.00
_cell.angle_beta   90.00
_cell.angle_gamma   90.00
#
_symmetry.space_group_name_H-M   'P 1'
#
loop_
_entity.id
_entity.type
_entity.pdbx_description
1 polymer ?
#
loop_
_entity_poly.entity_id
_entity_poly.type
_entity_poly.pdbx_seq_one_letter_code
_entity_poly.pdbx_strand_id
1 'polypeptide(L)'
;MGHWETEHGEIVLPAAEFAAVRQAVQKVVHEHQTKVFDATQEFWKGLTRKEQTDPEAYTAALRKDVNARHAAMEQAQSSWRHQPSAPHLEELNDDLEWRLTLDRGAKPARVLKTDLPFPTNRTTDFPAGEGSVTFNKDTNTVEWNTGESRNVIDRAHNSAAGAALFDRIKTVKWTRNTGGLIMGNNEYAQEAGHGDACHKAYGPIGAAQEPSNCEEYTDSKGNRVGQAELRKLQQELWEAQRKLQQLMVKVTAAAGRGKTTAASNRGSFAPTYRSEPTIRLGGW
;
A
#
# COMPACT_ATOMS: atom_id res chain seq x y z
N MET A 1 21.34 13.05 -0.64
CA MET A 1 20.67 11.90 -0.01
C MET A 1 19.38 11.68 -0.78
N GLY A 2 18.94 10.43 -0.94
CA GLY A 2 17.77 10.11 -1.74
C GLY A 2 16.52 10.10 -0.87
N HIS A 3 15.46 10.75 -1.35
CA HIS A 3 14.17 10.77 -0.68
C HIS A 3 13.55 9.38 -0.68
N TRP A 4 13.52 8.74 0.48
CA TRP A 4 12.75 7.52 0.70
C TRP A 4 11.38 7.88 1.26
N GLU A 5 10.41 7.05 0.94
CA GLU A 5 9.03 7.11 1.45
C GLU A 5 8.58 5.68 1.76
N THR A 6 7.53 5.54 2.57
CA THR A 6 6.92 4.27 2.96
C THR A 6 5.43 4.44 3.13
N GLU A 7 4.68 3.36 2.90
CA GLU A 7 3.26 3.30 3.17
C GLU A 7 2.88 1.90 3.63
N HIS A 8 2.06 1.81 4.67
CA HIS A 8 1.55 0.55 5.20
C HIS A 8 0.19 0.75 5.88
N GLY A 9 -0.58 -0.32 6.00
CA GLY A 9 -1.82 -0.24 6.75
C GLY A 9 -2.69 -1.47 6.61
N GLU A 10 -3.81 -1.43 7.33
CA GLU A 10 -4.75 -2.52 7.40
C GLU A 10 -6.16 -2.01 7.10
N ILE A 11 -6.88 -2.76 6.26
CA ILE A 11 -8.25 -2.46 5.86
C ILE A 11 -9.12 -3.69 6.13
N VAL A 12 -10.02 -3.58 7.09
CA VAL A 12 -11.03 -4.61 7.38
C VAL A 12 -12.16 -4.48 6.37
N LEU A 13 -12.32 -5.46 5.49
CA LEU A 13 -13.37 -5.48 4.49
C LEU A 13 -14.66 -6.11 5.03
N PRO A 14 -15.84 -5.68 4.54
CA PRO A 14 -17.08 -6.43 4.73
C PRO A 14 -16.93 -7.86 4.19
N ALA A 15 -17.43 -8.86 4.94
CA ALA A 15 -17.31 -10.27 4.56
C ALA A 15 -17.82 -10.59 3.15
N ALA A 16 -18.88 -9.90 2.70
CA ALA A 16 -19.44 -10.04 1.36
C ALA A 16 -18.53 -9.48 0.25
N GLU A 17 -17.69 -8.48 0.56
CA GLU A 17 -16.81 -7.82 -0.40
C GLU A 17 -15.40 -8.40 -0.40
N PHE A 18 -14.94 -9.01 0.71
CA PHE A 18 -13.59 -9.58 0.84
C PHE A 18 -13.24 -10.53 -0.31
N ALA A 19 -14.11 -11.50 -0.61
CA ALA A 19 -13.88 -12.45 -1.69
C ALA A 19 -13.84 -11.78 -3.06
N ALA A 20 -14.68 -10.77 -3.29
CA ALA A 20 -14.75 -10.04 -4.55
C ALA A 20 -13.50 -9.17 -4.76
N VAL A 21 -13.01 -8.50 -3.72
CA VAL A 21 -11.76 -7.72 -3.77
C VAL A 21 -10.57 -8.62 -4.10
N ARG A 22 -10.43 -9.74 -3.37
CA ARG A 22 -9.34 -10.69 -3.62
C ARG A 22 -9.40 -11.28 -5.03
N GLN A 23 -10.57 -11.66 -5.52
CA GLN A 23 -10.73 -12.20 -6.87
C GLN A 23 -10.40 -11.17 -7.95
N ALA A 24 -10.71 -9.89 -7.74
CA ALA A 24 -10.34 -8.82 -8.65
C ALA A 24 -8.82 -8.67 -8.75
N VAL A 25 -8.12 -8.62 -7.61
CA VAL A 25 -6.64 -8.59 -7.55
C VAL A 25 -6.05 -9.84 -8.21
N GLN A 26 -6.52 -11.03 -7.82
CA GLN A 26 -6.07 -12.30 -8.39
C GLN A 26 -6.21 -12.34 -9.92
N LYS A 27 -7.33 -11.85 -10.45
CA LYS A 27 -7.59 -11.81 -11.90
C LYS A 27 -6.58 -10.92 -12.62
N VAL A 28 -6.37 -9.69 -12.15
CA VAL A 28 -5.45 -8.73 -12.79
C VAL A 28 -4.01 -9.23 -12.73
N VAL A 29 -3.57 -9.78 -11.59
CA VAL A 29 -2.23 -10.38 -11.45
C VAL A 29 -2.08 -11.60 -12.37
N HIS A 30 -3.12 -12.44 -12.51
CA HIS A 30 -3.09 -13.56 -13.45
C HIS A 30 -2.95 -13.09 -14.92
N GLU A 31 -3.68 -12.05 -15.30
CA GLU A 31 -3.60 -11.44 -16.64
C GLU A 31 -2.21 -10.84 -16.89
N HIS A 32 -1.62 -10.16 -15.90
CA HIS A 32 -0.25 -9.65 -15.95
C HIS A 32 0.77 -10.78 -16.17
N GLN A 33 0.73 -11.83 -15.34
CA GLN A 33 1.63 -12.98 -15.49
C GLN A 33 1.44 -13.72 -16.82
N THR A 34 0.23 -13.70 -17.38
CA THR A 34 -0.03 -14.23 -18.73
C THR A 34 0.70 -13.39 -19.79
N LYS A 35 0.64 -12.06 -19.71
CA LYS A 35 1.39 -11.17 -20.63
C LYS A 35 2.91 -11.36 -20.49
N VAL A 36 3.43 -11.46 -19.27
CA VAL A 36 4.85 -11.76 -19.02
C VAL A 36 5.21 -13.08 -19.70
N PHE A 37 4.41 -14.13 -19.46
CA PHE A 37 4.65 -15.44 -20.07
C PHE A 37 4.66 -15.34 -21.60
N ASP A 38 3.63 -14.77 -22.21
CA ASP A 38 3.53 -14.65 -23.66
C ASP A 38 4.73 -13.89 -24.25
N ALA A 39 5.15 -12.79 -23.63
CA ALA A 39 6.34 -12.04 -24.03
C ALA A 39 7.63 -12.89 -23.95
N THR A 40 7.80 -13.71 -22.91
CA THR A 40 8.95 -14.65 -22.84
C THR A 40 8.91 -15.69 -23.96
N GLN A 41 7.71 -16.15 -24.34
CA GLN A 41 7.55 -17.13 -25.41
C GLN A 41 7.84 -16.51 -26.78
N GLU A 42 7.42 -15.27 -27.00
CA GLU A 42 7.72 -14.51 -28.23
C GLU A 42 9.22 -14.26 -28.37
N PHE A 43 9.89 -13.80 -27.31
CA PHE A 43 11.34 -13.65 -27.29
C PHE A 43 12.04 -14.97 -27.64
N TRP A 44 11.68 -16.07 -26.97
CA TRP A 44 12.29 -17.38 -27.22
C TRP A 44 12.10 -17.89 -28.66
N LYS A 45 10.91 -17.67 -29.24
CA LYS A 45 10.62 -18.03 -30.64
C LYS A 45 11.42 -17.19 -31.63
N GLY A 46 11.76 -15.95 -31.27
CA GLY A 46 12.58 -15.05 -32.09
C GLY A 46 14.07 -15.41 -32.12
N LEU A 47 14.54 -16.22 -31.17
CA LEU A 47 15.95 -16.62 -31.09
C LEU A 47 16.33 -17.61 -32.21
N THR A 48 17.51 -17.41 -32.77
CA THR A 48 18.17 -18.36 -33.67
C THR A 48 18.63 -19.61 -32.91
N ARG A 49 18.94 -20.68 -33.66
CA ARG A 49 19.46 -21.92 -33.07
C ARG A 49 20.74 -21.69 -32.26
N LYS A 50 21.62 -20.79 -32.71
CA LYS A 50 22.85 -20.44 -32.00
C LYS A 50 22.52 -19.78 -30.67
N GLU A 51 21.69 -18.75 -30.67
CA GLU A 51 21.27 -18.02 -29.46
C GLU A 51 20.52 -18.91 -28.45
N GLN A 52 19.81 -19.96 -28.90
CA GLN A 52 19.19 -20.93 -27.98
C GLN A 52 20.18 -21.90 -27.32
N THR A 53 21.41 -22.03 -27.83
CA THR A 53 22.39 -23.02 -27.37
C THR A 53 23.65 -22.43 -26.74
N ASP A 54 24.04 -21.23 -27.15
CA ASP A 54 25.26 -20.53 -26.78
C ASP A 54 24.93 -19.42 -25.77
N PRO A 55 25.39 -19.52 -24.51
CA PRO A 55 25.09 -18.53 -23.46
C PRO A 55 25.49 -17.10 -23.84
N GLU A 56 26.63 -16.89 -24.49
CA GLU A 56 27.09 -15.55 -24.85
C GLU A 56 26.18 -14.92 -25.92
N ALA A 57 25.80 -15.71 -26.92
CA ALA A 57 24.87 -15.27 -27.95
C ALA A 57 23.47 -14.96 -27.36
N TYR A 58 23.00 -15.76 -26.40
CA TYR A 58 21.75 -15.50 -25.68
C TYR A 58 21.80 -14.18 -24.92
N THR A 59 22.85 -13.94 -24.13
CA THR A 59 23.00 -12.70 -23.35
C THR A 59 23.07 -11.48 -24.27
N ALA A 60 23.73 -11.58 -25.42
CA ALA A 60 23.76 -10.51 -26.41
C ALA A 60 22.37 -10.22 -27.01
N ALA A 61 21.60 -11.26 -27.33
CA ALA A 61 20.23 -11.13 -27.84
C ALA A 61 19.29 -10.54 -26.78
N LEU A 62 19.38 -11.01 -25.54
CA LEU A 62 18.61 -10.49 -24.41
C LEU A 62 18.90 -9.01 -24.16
N ARG A 63 20.17 -8.63 -24.07
CA ARG A 63 20.58 -7.24 -23.87
C ARG A 63 20.05 -6.33 -24.99
N LYS A 64 20.05 -6.82 -26.23
CA LYS A 64 19.49 -6.08 -27.37
C LYS A 64 17.98 -5.87 -27.22
N ASP A 65 17.23 -6.90 -26.82
CA ASP A 65 15.78 -6.82 -26.59
C ASP A 65 15.44 -5.86 -25.43
N VAL A 66 16.10 -6.02 -24.28
CA VAL A 66 15.91 -5.15 -23.11
C VAL A 66 16.21 -3.69 -23.45
N ASN A 67 17.35 -3.41 -24.10
CA ASN A 67 17.69 -2.06 -24.52
C ASN A 67 16.64 -1.46 -25.47
N ALA A 68 16.09 -2.26 -26.39
CA ALA A 68 15.05 -1.79 -27.32
C ALA A 68 13.75 -1.45 -26.59
N ARG A 69 13.36 -2.25 -25.58
CA ARG A 69 12.20 -1.97 -24.72
C ARG A 69 12.38 -0.71 -23.89
N HIS A 70 13.56 -0.53 -23.28
CA HIS A 70 13.87 0.67 -22.50
C HIS A 70 13.87 1.91 -23.38
N ALA A 71 14.48 1.85 -24.57
CA ALA A 71 14.44 2.95 -25.53
C ALA A 71 13.01 3.29 -25.97
N ALA A 72 12.14 2.29 -26.17
CA ALA A 72 10.73 2.52 -26.49
C ALA A 72 9.96 3.18 -25.34
N MET A 73 10.24 2.79 -24.08
CA MET A 73 9.67 3.43 -22.89
C MET A 73 10.14 4.88 -22.73
N GLU A 74 11.45 5.13 -22.82
CA GLU A 74 12.03 6.47 -22.77
C GLU A 74 11.46 7.36 -23.89
N GLN A 75 11.29 6.81 -25.09
CA GLN A 75 10.66 7.54 -26.20
C GLN A 75 9.19 7.88 -25.90
N ALA A 76 8.43 6.96 -25.29
CA ALA A 76 7.06 7.23 -24.89
C ALA A 76 6.99 8.34 -23.82
N GLN A 77 7.88 8.31 -22.83
CA GLN A 77 7.95 9.29 -21.75
C GLN A 77 8.47 10.67 -22.20
N SER A 78 9.47 10.72 -23.08
CA SER A 78 10.09 11.97 -23.55
C SER A 78 9.21 12.79 -24.50
N SER A 79 8.15 12.19 -25.05
CA SER A 79 7.27 12.89 -25.96
C SER A 79 6.50 14.01 -25.23
N TRP A 80 6.65 15.26 -25.70
CA TRP A 80 5.96 16.45 -25.17
C TRP A 80 4.44 16.27 -25.05
N ARG A 81 3.87 15.38 -25.86
CA ARG A 81 2.53 14.84 -25.66
C ARG A 81 2.67 13.60 -24.79
N HIS A 82 2.72 13.77 -23.47
CA HIS A 82 2.78 12.65 -22.52
C HIS A 82 1.60 11.72 -22.80
N GLN A 83 1.82 10.71 -23.66
CA GLN A 83 0.86 9.65 -23.78
C GLN A 83 0.98 8.88 -22.47
N PRO A 84 -0.13 8.64 -21.76
CA PRO A 84 -0.08 7.78 -20.60
C PRO A 84 0.52 6.46 -21.06
N SER A 85 1.64 6.07 -20.44
CA SER A 85 2.21 4.75 -20.67
C SER A 85 1.13 3.71 -20.41
N ALA A 86 1.18 2.59 -21.13
CA ALA A 86 0.30 1.47 -20.81
C ALA A 86 0.46 1.14 -19.31
N PRO A 87 -0.64 0.94 -18.58
CA PRO A 87 -0.57 0.65 -17.15
C PRO A 87 0.30 -0.60 -16.95
N HIS A 88 1.18 -0.55 -15.93
CA HIS A 88 2.08 -1.64 -15.54
C HIS A 88 3.17 -1.99 -16.56
N LEU A 89 3.48 -1.13 -17.55
CA LEU A 89 4.49 -1.44 -18.56
C LEU A 89 5.91 -1.59 -17.98
N GLU A 90 6.26 -0.78 -16.99
CA GLU A 90 7.55 -0.86 -16.28
C GLU A 90 7.66 -2.19 -15.53
N GLU A 91 6.66 -2.51 -14.69
CA GLU A 91 6.56 -3.80 -13.98
C GLU A 91 6.62 -5.00 -14.94
N LEU A 92 5.96 -4.92 -16.11
CA LEU A 92 6.00 -5.98 -17.13
C LEU A 92 7.42 -6.20 -17.67
N ASN A 93 8.18 -5.13 -17.92
CA ASN A 93 9.53 -5.23 -18.44
C ASN A 93 10.51 -5.70 -17.37
N ASP A 94 10.38 -5.22 -16.13
CA ASP A 94 11.18 -5.68 -14.99
C ASP A 94 10.97 -7.17 -14.73
N ASP A 95 9.72 -7.63 -14.69
CA ASP A 95 9.37 -9.05 -14.55
C ASP A 95 9.94 -9.88 -15.71
N LEU A 96 9.82 -9.37 -16.94
CA LEU A 96 10.34 -10.06 -18.12
C LEU A 96 11.86 -10.21 -18.07
N GLU A 97 12.58 -9.12 -17.78
CA GLU A 97 14.04 -9.12 -17.67
C GLU A 97 14.49 -10.08 -16.57
N TRP A 98 13.88 -10.00 -15.38
CA TRP A 98 14.16 -10.92 -14.29
C TRP A 98 13.97 -12.38 -14.73
N ARG A 99 12.86 -12.73 -15.38
CA ARG A 99 12.57 -14.12 -15.77
C ARG A 99 13.50 -14.65 -16.86
N LEU A 100 13.95 -13.78 -17.77
CA LEU A 100 14.87 -14.13 -18.86
C LEU A 100 16.33 -14.22 -18.40
N THR A 101 16.68 -13.58 -17.27
CA THR A 101 18.03 -13.61 -16.66
C THR A 101 18.20 -14.68 -15.59
N LEU A 102 17.11 -15.36 -15.15
CA LEU A 102 17.19 -16.48 -14.22
C LEU A 102 18.18 -17.55 -14.73
N ASP A 103 19.20 -17.84 -13.92
CA ASP A 103 20.14 -18.92 -14.20
C ASP A 103 19.41 -20.28 -14.16
N ARG A 104 19.39 -20.94 -15.31
CA ARG A 104 18.78 -22.27 -15.51
C ARG A 104 19.85 -23.34 -15.79
N GLY A 105 21.10 -23.03 -15.45
CA GLY A 105 22.28 -23.85 -15.71
C GLY A 105 23.03 -23.41 -16.97
N ALA A 106 23.93 -24.28 -17.45
CA ALA A 106 24.91 -23.96 -18.48
C ALA A 106 24.33 -23.66 -19.88
N LYS A 107 23.02 -23.85 -20.11
CA LYS A 107 22.38 -23.62 -21.40
C LYS A 107 21.15 -22.73 -21.23
N PRO A 108 20.93 -21.76 -22.14
CA PRO A 108 19.68 -21.02 -22.19
C PRO A 108 18.50 -21.99 -22.26
N ALA A 109 17.47 -21.71 -21.47
CA ALA A 109 16.29 -22.56 -21.41
C ALA A 109 15.02 -21.72 -21.49
N ARG A 110 14.05 -22.24 -22.25
CA ARG A 110 12.74 -21.64 -22.42
C ARG A 110 12.04 -21.49 -21.08
N VAL A 111 11.44 -20.32 -20.84
CA VAL A 111 10.56 -20.08 -19.70
C VAL A 111 9.32 -20.96 -19.77
N LEU A 112 9.08 -21.75 -18.73
CA LEU A 112 7.92 -22.60 -18.55
C LEU A 112 6.89 -21.91 -17.65
N LYS A 113 5.63 -22.34 -17.77
CA LYS A 113 4.55 -21.80 -16.92
C LYS A 113 4.80 -22.06 -15.42
N THR A 114 5.50 -23.14 -15.09
CA THR A 114 5.92 -23.50 -13.73
C THR A 114 6.96 -22.55 -13.13
N ASP A 115 7.64 -21.77 -13.98
CA ASP A 115 8.68 -20.84 -13.54
C ASP A 115 8.11 -19.46 -13.16
N LEU A 116 6.81 -19.23 -13.44
CA LEU A 116 6.10 -18.01 -13.09
C LEU A 116 5.16 -18.27 -11.91
N PRO A 117 5.06 -17.33 -10.96
CA PRO A 117 4.19 -17.43 -9.80
C PRO A 117 2.74 -17.09 -10.17
N PHE A 118 2.10 -17.91 -11.02
CA PHE A 118 0.69 -17.72 -11.34
C PHE A 118 -0.16 -17.84 -10.07
N PRO A 119 -0.99 -16.82 -9.76
CA PRO A 119 -1.79 -16.86 -8.54
C PRO A 119 -2.88 -17.94 -8.66
N THR A 120 -3.13 -18.62 -7.56
CA THR A 120 -4.15 -19.67 -7.43
C THR A 120 -5.26 -19.20 -6.48
N ASN A 121 -6.34 -19.98 -6.38
CA ASN A 121 -7.40 -19.69 -5.41
C ASN A 121 -6.93 -19.69 -3.94
N ARG A 122 -5.76 -20.27 -3.65
CA ARG A 122 -5.14 -20.30 -2.31
C ARG A 122 -4.15 -19.16 -2.09
N THR A 123 -3.81 -18.40 -3.13
CA THR A 123 -2.91 -17.25 -3.01
C THR A 123 -3.59 -16.14 -2.21
N THR A 124 -2.90 -15.69 -1.18
CA THR A 124 -3.32 -14.61 -0.28
C THR A 124 -2.37 -13.43 -0.31
N ASP A 125 -1.11 -13.63 -0.71
CA ASP A 125 -0.10 -12.59 -0.85
C ASP A 125 0.16 -12.34 -2.34
N PHE A 126 0.09 -11.06 -2.73
CA PHE A 126 0.30 -10.60 -4.08
C PHE A 126 1.40 -9.52 -4.08
N PRO A 127 2.49 -9.71 -4.85
CA PRO A 127 3.49 -8.66 -5.02
C PRO A 127 2.85 -7.46 -5.73
N ALA A 128 3.23 -6.26 -5.31
CA ALA A 128 2.72 -5.00 -5.80
C ALA A 128 3.89 -4.05 -6.09
N GLY A 129 4.70 -4.37 -7.11
CA GLY A 129 5.95 -3.66 -7.39
C GLY A 129 6.94 -3.82 -6.22
N GLU A 130 7.29 -2.70 -5.57
CA GLU A 130 8.12 -2.68 -4.35
C GLU A 130 7.28 -2.74 -3.05
N GLY A 131 6.02 -3.18 -3.15
CA GLY A 131 5.13 -3.45 -2.03
C GLY A 131 4.44 -4.80 -2.12
N SER A 132 3.47 -5.02 -1.23
CA SER A 132 2.70 -6.26 -1.13
C SER A 132 1.25 -5.98 -0.74
N VAL A 133 0.35 -6.84 -1.22
CA VAL A 133 -1.06 -6.90 -0.83
C VAL A 133 -1.32 -8.28 -0.23
N THR A 134 -1.57 -8.33 1.08
CA THR A 134 -1.84 -9.59 1.78
C THR A 134 -3.28 -9.66 2.27
N PHE A 135 -3.97 -10.76 1.98
CA PHE A 135 -5.35 -11.03 2.36
C PHE A 135 -5.43 -12.04 3.50
N ASN A 136 -5.89 -11.60 4.67
CA ASN A 136 -6.18 -12.46 5.80
C ASN A 136 -7.68 -12.84 5.83
N LYS A 137 -7.97 -14.12 5.54
CA LYS A 137 -9.34 -14.63 5.47
C LYS A 137 -10.02 -14.69 6.84
N ASP A 138 -9.28 -14.90 7.92
CA ASP A 138 -9.85 -15.13 9.25
C ASP A 138 -10.40 -13.83 9.84
N THR A 139 -9.76 -12.71 9.51
CA THR A 139 -10.15 -11.37 9.98
C THR A 139 -10.84 -10.52 8.91
N ASN A 140 -10.92 -11.00 7.67
CA ASN A 140 -11.30 -10.21 6.49
C ASN A 140 -10.44 -8.95 6.31
N THR A 141 -9.19 -8.99 6.75
CA THR A 141 -8.25 -7.86 6.65
C THR A 141 -7.46 -7.95 5.36
N VAL A 142 -7.26 -6.79 4.72
CA VAL A 142 -6.24 -6.60 3.69
C VAL A 142 -5.13 -5.76 4.29
N GLU A 143 -3.91 -6.27 4.20
CA GLU A 143 -2.69 -5.59 4.61
C GLU A 143 -2.02 -5.02 3.35
N TRP A 144 -1.65 -3.75 3.44
CA TRP A 144 -0.85 -3.04 2.44
C TRP A 144 0.48 -2.68 3.07
N ASN A 145 1.58 -2.91 2.35
CA ASN A 145 2.91 -2.56 2.83
C ASN A 145 3.84 -2.29 1.65
N THR A 146 4.58 -1.18 1.68
CA THR A 146 5.64 -0.86 0.74
C THR A 146 7.00 -0.89 1.44
N GLY A 147 8.07 -1.23 0.70
CA GLY A 147 9.43 -1.06 1.19
C GLY A 147 9.84 0.40 1.42
N GLU A 148 11.07 0.61 1.89
CA GLU A 148 11.73 1.92 2.02
C GLU A 148 12.55 2.21 0.77
N SER A 149 12.03 3.05 -0.13
CA SER A 149 12.72 3.41 -1.37
C SER A 149 12.15 4.69 -1.96
N ARG A 150 12.77 5.19 -3.04
CA ARG A 150 12.31 6.40 -3.73
C ARG A 150 11.15 6.07 -4.65
N ASN A 151 10.09 6.89 -4.65
CA ASN A 151 8.89 6.68 -5.48
C ASN A 151 8.30 5.27 -5.30
N VAL A 152 8.48 4.66 -4.13
CA VAL A 152 8.04 3.30 -3.85
C VAL A 152 6.53 3.23 -3.73
N ILE A 153 5.90 4.29 -3.20
CA ILE A 153 4.45 4.38 -3.06
C ILE A 153 3.84 4.46 -4.46
N ASP A 154 4.34 5.36 -5.31
CA ASP A 154 3.86 5.50 -6.67
C ASP A 154 4.00 4.20 -7.46
N ARG A 155 5.16 3.54 -7.38
CA ARG A 155 5.38 2.26 -8.08
C ARG A 155 4.49 1.14 -7.54
N ALA A 156 4.29 1.08 -6.23
CA ALA A 156 3.41 0.08 -5.63
C ALA A 156 1.94 0.30 -6.00
N HIS A 157 1.44 1.54 -5.92
CA HIS A 157 0.07 1.89 -6.37
C HIS A 157 -0.13 1.63 -7.86
N ASN A 158 0.90 1.87 -8.67
CA ASN A 158 0.89 1.62 -10.11
C ASN A 158 1.18 0.17 -10.50
N SER A 159 1.35 -0.75 -9.55
CA SER A 159 1.50 -2.18 -9.86
C SER A 159 0.16 -2.83 -10.22
N ALA A 160 0.20 -3.99 -10.87
CA ALA A 160 -0.98 -4.74 -11.26
C ALA A 160 -1.87 -5.08 -10.05
N ALA A 161 -1.26 -5.49 -8.94
CA ALA A 161 -1.99 -5.82 -7.70
C ALA A 161 -2.48 -4.56 -6.96
N GLY A 162 -1.62 -3.56 -6.79
CA GLY A 162 -1.94 -2.31 -6.10
C GLY A 162 -3.07 -1.54 -6.78
N ALA A 163 -2.98 -1.32 -8.08
CA ALA A 163 -4.00 -0.61 -8.83
C ALA A 163 -5.36 -1.34 -8.75
N ALA A 164 -5.36 -2.67 -8.93
CA ALA A 164 -6.58 -3.47 -8.83
C ALA A 164 -7.21 -3.43 -7.43
N LEU A 165 -6.39 -3.44 -6.37
CA LEU A 165 -6.85 -3.30 -4.99
C LEU A 165 -7.55 -1.96 -4.79
N PHE A 166 -6.84 -0.85 -5.03
CA PHE A 166 -7.35 0.48 -4.74
C PHE A 166 -8.52 0.88 -5.63
N ASP A 167 -8.55 0.43 -6.89
CA ASP A 167 -9.73 0.62 -7.74
C ASP A 167 -10.95 -0.14 -7.23
N ARG A 168 -10.75 -1.37 -6.74
CA ARG A 168 -11.86 -2.16 -6.21
C ARG A 168 -12.36 -1.61 -4.86
N ILE A 169 -11.47 -1.13 -3.99
CA ILE A 169 -11.79 -0.48 -2.71
C ILE A 169 -12.77 0.69 -2.90
N LYS A 170 -12.60 1.51 -3.95
CA LYS A 170 -13.51 2.64 -4.27
C LYS A 170 -14.98 2.22 -4.44
N THR A 171 -15.22 0.95 -4.79
CA THR A 171 -16.56 0.41 -5.06
C THR A 171 -17.14 -0.43 -3.93
N VAL A 172 -16.41 -0.60 -2.83
CA VAL A 172 -16.84 -1.39 -1.67
C VAL A 172 -18.02 -0.72 -0.98
N LYS A 173 -19.05 -1.52 -0.67
CA LYS A 173 -20.18 -1.10 0.16
C LYS A 173 -19.85 -1.38 1.62
N TRP A 174 -19.50 -0.35 2.37
CA TRP A 174 -18.97 -0.49 3.71
C TRP A 174 -20.05 -0.75 4.75
N THR A 175 -19.81 -1.71 5.63
CA THR A 175 -20.68 -1.98 6.79
C THR A 175 -20.13 -1.30 8.04
N ARG A 176 -20.93 -1.26 9.10
CA ARG A 176 -20.42 -0.85 10.43
C ARG A 176 -19.20 -1.70 10.82
N ASN A 177 -18.22 -1.10 11.49
CA ASN A 177 -16.99 -1.74 11.95
C ASN A 177 -16.11 -2.32 10.81
N THR A 178 -16.15 -1.71 9.62
CA THR A 178 -15.24 -2.01 8.51
C THR A 178 -14.55 -0.73 8.05
N GLY A 179 -13.47 -0.87 7.28
CA GLY A 179 -12.61 0.23 6.91
C GLY A 179 -11.20 0.06 7.47
N GLY A 180 -10.41 1.11 7.42
CA GLY A 180 -9.02 1.07 7.84
C GLY A 180 -8.26 2.34 7.56
N LEU A 181 -6.98 2.30 7.88
CA LEU A 181 -6.05 3.41 7.68
C LEU A 181 -4.84 2.90 6.90
N ILE A 182 -4.37 3.73 5.99
CA ILE A 182 -3.09 3.61 5.33
C ILE A 182 -2.22 4.75 5.85
N MET A 183 -1.20 4.38 6.62
CA MET A 183 -0.22 5.25 7.24
C MET A 183 1.05 5.26 6.40
N GLY A 184 1.87 6.29 6.53
CA GLY A 184 3.15 6.32 5.86
C GLY A 184 4.08 7.37 6.44
N ASN A 185 5.33 7.33 5.96
CA ASN A 185 6.37 8.23 6.41
C ASN A 185 7.37 8.48 5.29
N ASN A 186 8.20 9.51 5.44
CA ASN A 186 9.28 9.83 4.52
C ASN A 186 10.50 10.40 5.24
N GLU A 187 11.60 10.53 4.51
CA GLU A 187 12.89 11.03 5.00
C GLU A 187 12.73 12.34 5.81
N TYR A 188 12.03 13.32 5.26
CA TYR A 188 11.87 14.63 5.87
C TYR A 188 11.05 14.62 7.15
N ALA A 189 9.95 13.87 7.17
CA ALA A 189 9.11 13.73 8.36
C ALA A 189 9.89 13.04 9.48
N GLN A 190 10.62 11.97 9.18
CA GLN A 190 11.46 11.29 10.16
C GLN A 190 12.59 12.20 10.69
N GLU A 191 13.28 12.94 9.82
CA GLU A 191 14.33 13.89 10.23
C GLU A 191 13.78 15.02 11.12
N ALA A 192 12.55 15.45 10.87
CA ALA A 192 11.84 16.40 11.72
C ALA A 192 11.30 15.79 13.03
N GLY A 193 11.48 14.48 13.25
CA GLY A 193 10.97 13.77 14.42
C GLY A 193 9.47 13.51 14.38
N HIS A 194 8.84 13.60 13.20
CA HIS A 194 7.46 13.21 12.99
C HIS A 194 7.37 11.69 12.77
N GLY A 195 6.42 11.06 13.47
CA GLY A 195 6.07 9.66 13.22
C GLY A 195 5.19 9.53 11.98
N ASP A 196 4.69 8.32 11.76
CA ASP A 196 3.85 8.02 10.60
C ASP A 196 2.56 8.85 10.62
N ALA A 197 2.18 9.35 9.45
CA ALA A 197 0.98 10.13 9.24
C ALA A 197 -0.03 9.34 8.40
N CYS A 198 -1.32 9.60 8.60
CA CYS A 198 -2.36 8.99 7.79
C CYS A 198 -2.32 9.59 6.37
N HIS A 199 -2.04 8.74 5.38
CA HIS A 199 -2.11 9.10 3.97
C HIS A 199 -3.55 8.97 3.44
N LYS A 200 -4.21 7.84 3.74
CA LYS A 200 -5.57 7.55 3.28
C LYS A 200 -6.34 6.79 4.36
N ALA A 201 -7.61 7.11 4.51
CA ALA A 201 -8.52 6.39 5.39
C ALA A 201 -9.74 5.89 4.61
N TYR A 202 -10.25 4.72 4.97
CA TYR A 202 -11.33 4.04 4.25
C TYR A 202 -12.46 3.62 5.19
N GLY A 203 -13.69 3.75 4.70
CA GLY A 203 -14.89 3.25 5.35
C GLY A 203 -15.18 3.87 6.74
N PRO A 204 -16.16 3.32 7.48
CA PRO A 204 -16.54 3.84 8.79
C PRO A 204 -15.43 3.86 9.85
N ILE A 205 -14.52 2.88 9.86
CA ILE A 205 -13.36 2.89 10.78
C ILE A 205 -12.45 4.07 10.45
N GLY A 206 -12.10 4.25 9.18
CA GLY A 206 -11.26 5.37 8.74
C GLY A 206 -11.91 6.72 9.02
N ALA A 207 -13.20 6.87 8.73
CA ALA A 207 -13.95 8.10 9.01
C ALA A 207 -14.02 8.45 10.51
N ALA A 208 -14.05 7.44 11.39
CA ALA A 208 -14.10 7.66 12.84
C ALA A 208 -12.74 8.04 13.43
N GLN A 209 -11.64 7.55 12.84
CA GLN A 209 -10.29 7.79 13.35
C GLN A 209 -9.63 9.01 12.70
N GLU A 210 -9.69 9.10 11.37
CA GLU A 210 -9.00 10.11 10.55
C GLU A 210 -9.95 10.72 9.50
N PRO A 211 -11.01 11.44 9.92
CA PRO A 211 -12.05 11.96 9.01
C PRO A 211 -11.50 12.91 7.94
N SER A 212 -10.41 13.62 8.21
CA SER A 212 -9.77 14.54 7.25
C SER A 212 -9.09 13.84 6.09
N ASN A 213 -8.64 12.60 6.30
CA ASN A 213 -7.96 11.78 5.30
C ASN A 213 -8.86 10.67 4.76
N CYS A 214 -10.13 10.63 5.17
CA CYS A 214 -11.06 9.60 4.75
C CYS A 214 -11.58 9.86 3.34
N GLU A 215 -11.45 8.84 2.49
CA GLU A 215 -12.05 8.82 1.17
C GLU A 215 -13.58 8.77 1.27
N GLU A 216 -14.26 9.34 0.30
CA GLU A 216 -15.71 9.22 0.20
C GLU A 216 -16.10 7.75 -0.01
N TYR A 217 -17.20 7.33 0.60
CA TYR A 217 -17.60 5.93 0.52
C TYR A 217 -19.11 5.74 0.49
N THR A 218 -19.53 4.55 0.08
CA THR A 218 -20.95 4.15 0.10
C THR A 218 -21.17 3.17 1.25
N ASP A 219 -22.17 3.44 2.09
CA ASP A 219 -22.54 2.53 3.16
C ASP A 219 -23.30 1.30 2.64
N SER A 220 -23.49 0.30 3.51
CA SER A 220 -24.25 -0.92 3.21
C SER A 220 -25.72 -0.69 2.79
N LYS A 221 -26.27 0.50 3.04
CA LYS A 221 -27.63 0.90 2.66
C LYS A 221 -27.66 1.66 1.33
N GLY A 222 -26.50 1.94 0.72
CA GLY A 222 -26.38 2.71 -0.52
C GLY A 222 -26.31 4.22 -0.32
N ASN A 223 -26.20 4.72 0.91
CA ASN A 223 -25.99 6.14 1.16
C ASN A 223 -24.52 6.48 0.91
N ARG A 224 -24.28 7.58 0.17
CA ARG A 224 -22.94 8.10 -0.06
C ARG A 224 -22.55 9.04 1.07
N VAL A 225 -21.50 8.69 1.81
CA VAL A 225 -20.85 9.55 2.79
C VAL A 225 -19.83 10.42 2.06
N GLY A 226 -20.21 11.65 1.77
CA GLY A 226 -19.37 12.63 1.08
C GLY A 226 -18.53 13.50 2.02
N GLN A 227 -17.67 14.33 1.44
CA GLN A 227 -16.78 15.22 2.19
C GLN A 227 -17.49 16.16 3.20
N ALA A 228 -18.73 16.58 2.91
CA ALA A 228 -19.49 17.43 3.84
C ALA A 228 -19.84 16.71 5.14
N GLU A 229 -20.20 15.43 5.07
CA GLU A 229 -20.53 14.61 6.24
C GLU A 229 -19.27 14.27 7.03
N LEU A 230 -18.16 13.97 6.35
CA LEU A 230 -16.85 13.73 6.97
C LEU A 230 -16.34 14.96 7.75
N ARG A 231 -16.48 16.16 7.17
CA ARG A 231 -16.15 17.42 7.88
C ARG A 231 -17.02 17.63 9.11
N LYS A 232 -18.29 17.26 9.06
CA LYS A 232 -19.18 17.33 10.21
C LYS A 232 -18.73 16.37 11.31
N LEU A 233 -18.39 15.13 10.96
CA LEU A 233 -17.83 14.15 11.90
C LEU A 233 -16.52 14.66 12.52
N GLN A 234 -15.66 15.29 11.73
CA GLN A 234 -14.42 15.90 12.23
C GLN A 234 -14.69 17.01 13.26
N GLN A 235 -15.67 17.89 13.00
CA GLN A 235 -16.07 18.93 13.94
C GLN A 235 -16.59 18.34 15.25
N GLU A 236 -17.47 17.32 15.16
CA GLU A 236 -18.02 16.62 16.33
C GLU A 236 -16.92 15.96 17.17
N LEU A 237 -15.92 15.32 16.53
CA LEU A 237 -14.77 14.74 17.21
C LEU A 237 -13.91 15.79 17.92
N TRP A 238 -13.66 16.93 17.26
CA TRP A 238 -12.88 18.03 17.84
C TRP A 238 -13.59 18.65 19.06
N GLU A 239 -14.91 18.86 18.97
CA GLU A 239 -15.72 19.33 20.08
C GLU A 239 -15.73 18.34 21.26
N ALA A 240 -15.86 17.05 20.98
CA ALA A 240 -15.81 16.00 21.99
C ALA A 240 -14.45 15.95 22.70
N GLN A 241 -13.34 16.04 21.95
CA GLN A 241 -11.98 16.07 22.50
C GLN A 241 -11.76 17.31 23.37
N ARG A 242 -12.20 18.48 22.91
CA ARG A 242 -12.11 19.74 23.68
C ARG A 242 -12.89 19.65 24.98
N LYS A 243 -14.09 19.06 24.96
CA LYS A 243 -14.91 18.84 26.16
C LYS A 243 -14.23 17.88 27.13
N LEU A 244 -13.61 16.80 26.65
CA LEU A 244 -12.86 15.86 27.48
C LEU A 244 -11.64 16.52 28.14
N GLN A 245 -10.87 17.31 27.38
CA GLN A 245 -9.75 18.09 27.92
C GLN A 245 -10.21 19.06 29.01
N GLN A 246 -11.32 19.78 28.80
CA GLN A 246 -11.89 20.67 29.82
C GLN A 246 -12.30 19.92 31.09
N LEU A 247 -12.86 18.72 30.97
CA LEU A 247 -13.20 17.88 32.12
C LEU A 247 -11.94 17.41 32.87
N MET A 248 -10.89 16.99 32.15
CA MET A 248 -9.62 16.59 32.77
C MET A 248 -8.94 17.75 33.51
N VAL A 249 -8.97 18.97 32.95
CA VAL A 249 -8.46 20.17 33.63
C VAL A 249 -9.26 20.46 34.90
N LYS A 250 -10.58 20.31 34.89
CA LYS A 250 -11.42 20.48 36.09
C LYS A 250 -11.12 19.44 37.17
N VAL A 251 -10.96 18.17 36.78
CA VAL A 251 -10.65 17.06 37.70
C VAL A 251 -9.26 17.25 38.33
N THR A 252 -8.26 17.62 37.54
CA THR A 252 -6.90 17.87 38.07
C THR A 252 -6.85 19.09 38.98
N ALA A 253 -7.57 20.18 38.66
CA ALA A 253 -7.70 21.35 39.52
C ALA A 253 -8.41 21.02 40.86
N ALA A 254 -9.44 20.17 40.85
CA ALA A 254 -10.13 19.72 42.06
C ALA A 254 -9.21 18.85 42.94
N ALA A 255 -8.44 17.93 42.34
CA ALA A 255 -7.51 17.06 43.05
C ALA A 255 -6.34 17.83 43.70
N GLY A 256 -5.89 18.95 43.09
CA GLY A 256 -4.83 19.79 43.63
C GLY A 256 -5.25 20.67 44.81
N ARG A 257 -6.55 20.94 44.99
CA ARG A 257 -7.06 21.89 46.00
C ARG A 257 -7.10 21.35 47.44
N GLY A 258 -6.79 20.07 47.65
CA GLY A 258 -6.82 19.41 48.97
C GLY A 258 -5.47 19.20 49.67
N LYS A 259 -4.33 19.61 49.08
CA LYS A 259 -2.98 19.33 49.63
C LYS A 259 -2.30 20.53 50.31
N THR A 260 -3.05 21.47 50.87
CA THR A 260 -2.51 22.44 51.83
C THR A 260 -2.68 21.90 53.25
N THR A 261 -1.84 20.96 53.68
CA THR A 261 -1.36 20.76 55.07
C THR A 261 -0.63 19.42 55.20
N ALA A 262 0.69 19.42 54.93
CA ALA A 262 1.71 18.74 55.74
C ALA A 262 3.08 18.88 55.06
N ALA A 263 4.05 19.27 55.85
CA ALA A 263 5.41 19.62 55.47
C ALA A 263 6.26 18.42 54.99
N SER A 264 7.41 18.78 54.41
CA SER A 264 8.67 18.02 54.28
C SER A 264 8.65 16.69 53.51
N ASN A 265 9.14 16.70 52.27
CA ASN A 265 10.56 16.40 52.04
C ASN A 265 11.01 16.76 50.62
N ARG A 266 12.14 17.46 50.58
CA ARG A 266 12.76 18.12 49.44
C ARG A 266 13.82 17.16 48.90
N GLY A 267 13.61 16.60 47.72
CA GLY A 267 14.62 15.75 47.09
C GLY A 267 14.19 15.23 45.72
N SER A 268 14.88 15.71 44.68
CA SER A 268 15.01 15.12 43.33
C SER A 268 13.74 14.87 42.51
N PHE A 269 13.42 15.77 41.59
CA PHE A 269 12.60 15.48 40.42
C PHE A 269 13.46 15.50 39.15
N ALA A 270 13.59 14.33 38.53
CA ALA A 270 14.10 14.17 37.17
C ALA A 270 12.99 14.51 36.16
N PRO A 271 13.33 15.06 34.97
CA PRO A 271 12.34 15.39 33.95
C PRO A 271 11.88 14.12 33.22
N THR A 272 10.64 13.69 33.45
CA THR A 272 9.96 12.71 32.60
C THR A 272 9.36 13.40 31.38
N TYR A 273 9.90 13.08 30.21
CA TYR A 273 9.26 13.38 28.91
C TYR A 273 7.88 12.70 28.85
N ARG A 274 6.83 13.48 28.55
CA ARG A 274 5.47 12.98 28.35
C ARG A 274 5.29 12.57 26.88
N SER A 275 5.05 11.30 26.63
CA SER A 275 4.42 10.81 25.40
C SER A 275 2.93 11.14 25.39
N GLU A 276 2.38 11.49 24.23
CA GLU A 276 0.94 11.76 24.07
C GLU A 276 0.09 10.50 24.35
N PRO A 277 -1.12 10.64 24.93
CA PRO A 277 -1.99 9.52 25.21
C PRO A 277 -2.67 9.01 23.94
N THR A 278 -2.29 7.81 23.49
CA THR A 278 -3.04 7.06 22.49
C THR A 278 -4.38 6.61 23.08
N ILE A 279 -5.49 7.15 22.58
CA ILE A 279 -6.84 6.75 23.00
C ILE A 279 -7.15 5.39 22.40
N ARG A 280 -7.01 4.32 23.19
CA ARG A 280 -7.61 3.02 22.85
C ARG A 280 -9.12 3.12 23.03
N LEU A 281 -9.86 3.14 21.93
CA LEU A 281 -11.30 2.91 21.96
C LEU A 281 -11.52 1.49 22.49
N GLY A 282 -12.16 1.39 23.66
CA GLY A 282 -12.43 0.13 24.35
C GLY A 282 -13.19 -0.85 23.45
N GLY A 283 -12.75 -2.11 23.48
CA GLY A 283 -13.42 -3.22 22.78
C GLY A 283 -14.86 -3.38 23.25
N TRP A 284 -15.74 -3.53 22.26
CA TRP A 284 -17.14 -3.92 22.39
C TRP A 284 -17.39 -5.14 21.52
#